data_AF-A0A1E2WNH8-F1
#
_entry.id   AF-A0A1E2WNH8-F1
#
_cell.length_a   1.000
_cell.length_b   1.000
_cell.length_c   1.000
_cell.angle_alpha   90.00
_cell.angle_beta   90.00
_cell.angle_gamma   90.00
#
_symmetry.space_group_name_H-M   'P 1'
#
loop_
_entity.id
_entity.type
_entity.pdbx_description
1 polymer ?
#
loop_
_entity_poly.entity_id
_entity_poly.type
_entity_poly.pdbx_seq_one_letter_code
_entity_poly.pdbx_strand_id
1 'polypeptide(L)'
;MLQRVGATMSLTDLVNLLVDIKQDFKIRDAFLDNLLSRTEWANFLGFHRSTLWRWEEQIISKIPPLKSSYYENQRGVRSNYLDGYQRFLLAIIYLLKGESVEKGIKNNAQVVKFLKRNFMHLRRKEFEKWKESQ
;
A
#
# COMPACT_ATOMS: atom_id res chain seq x y z
N MET A 1 28.97 13.52 -17.48
CA MET A 1 27.50 13.64 -17.66
C MET A 1 26.88 12.26 -17.47
N LEU A 2 26.40 11.93 -16.27
CA LEU A 2 25.72 10.65 -16.02
C LEU A 2 24.22 10.85 -16.26
N GLN A 3 23.70 10.23 -17.32
CA GLN A 3 22.27 10.17 -17.60
C GLN A 3 21.56 9.49 -16.42
N ARG A 4 20.68 10.25 -15.76
CA ARG A 4 19.73 9.70 -14.78
C ARG A 4 18.73 8.84 -15.55
N VAL A 5 18.96 7.53 -15.58
CA VAL A 5 17.94 6.55 -15.96
C VAL A 5 16.88 6.60 -14.86
N GLY A 6 15.85 7.43 -15.06
CA GLY A 6 14.66 7.39 -14.24
C GLY A 6 13.97 6.07 -14.52
N ALA A 7 14.24 5.05 -13.68
CA ALA A 7 13.60 3.75 -13.75
C ALA A 7 12.09 3.94 -13.92
N THR A 8 11.59 3.61 -15.11
CA THR A 8 10.18 3.66 -15.45
C THR A 8 9.48 2.53 -14.70
N MET A 9 9.02 2.82 -13.49
CA MET A 9 8.24 1.84 -12.73
C MET A 9 6.95 1.52 -13.50
N SER A 10 6.78 0.23 -13.78
CA SER A 10 5.90 -0.39 -14.76
C SER A 10 4.86 -1.30 -14.11
N LEU A 11 3.95 -1.87 -14.91
CA LEU A 11 2.98 -2.86 -14.45
C LEU A 11 3.68 -4.12 -13.90
N THR A 12 4.83 -4.49 -14.46
CA THR A 12 5.63 -5.63 -13.99
C THR A 12 6.06 -5.47 -12.53
N ASP A 13 6.39 -4.25 -12.10
CA ASP A 13 6.74 -3.98 -10.71
C ASP A 13 5.55 -4.17 -9.77
N LEU A 14 4.32 -3.85 -10.21
CA LEU A 14 3.12 -4.14 -9.43
C LEU A 14 2.92 -5.65 -9.29
N VAL A 15 3.08 -6.40 -10.38
CA VAL A 15 2.93 -7.87 -10.35
C VAL A 15 3.94 -8.48 -9.37
N ASN A 16 5.20 -8.05 -9.41
CA ASN A 16 6.23 -8.51 -8.49
C ASN A 16 5.86 -8.19 -7.02
N LEU A 17 5.40 -6.96 -6.73
CA LEU A 17 4.93 -6.61 -5.38
C LEU A 17 3.76 -7.47 -4.90
N LEU A 18 2.83 -7.80 -5.80
CA LEU A 18 1.71 -8.68 -5.47
C LEU A 18 2.17 -10.10 -5.18
N VAL A 19 3.24 -10.58 -5.81
CA VAL A 19 3.89 -11.85 -5.49
C VAL A 19 4.60 -11.75 -4.13
N ASP A 20 5.34 -10.68 -3.87
CA ASP A 20 6.04 -10.46 -2.60
C ASP A 20 5.07 -10.43 -1.42
N ILE A 21 3.90 -9.78 -1.58
CA ILE A 21 2.83 -9.79 -0.57
C ILE A 21 2.39 -11.21 -0.20
N LYS A 22 2.37 -12.13 -1.17
CA LYS A 22 1.96 -13.53 -0.93
C LYS A 22 3.05 -14.34 -0.24
N GLN A 23 4.31 -14.05 -0.55
CA GLN A 23 5.46 -14.83 -0.10
C GLN A 23 6.02 -14.32 1.24
N ASP A 24 5.83 -13.05 1.56
CA ASP A 24 6.22 -12.46 2.83
C ASP A 24 5.26 -12.94 3.94
N PHE A 25 5.72 -13.91 4.74
CA PHE A 25 4.97 -14.49 5.86
C PHE A 25 4.47 -13.43 6.85
N LYS A 26 5.27 -12.39 7.10
CA LYS A 26 4.93 -11.31 8.02
C LYS A 26 3.73 -10.55 7.45
N ILE A 27 3.83 -10.10 6.21
CA ILE A 27 2.75 -9.37 5.54
C ILE A 27 1.50 -10.25 5.40
N ARG A 28 1.64 -11.50 4.97
CA ARG A 28 0.56 -12.47 4.75
C ARG A 28 -0.24 -12.76 6.02
N ASP A 29 0.41 -12.98 7.15
CA ASP A 29 -0.28 -13.31 8.40
C ASP A 29 -1.04 -12.09 8.95
N ALA A 30 -0.50 -10.89 8.74
CA ALA A 30 -1.18 -9.66 9.11
C ALA A 30 -2.40 -9.36 8.22
N PHE A 31 -2.39 -9.78 6.97
CA PHE A 31 -3.54 -9.65 6.06
C PHE A 31 -4.77 -10.43 6.53
N LEU A 32 -4.56 -11.62 7.09
CA LEU A 32 -5.61 -12.57 7.47
C LEU A 32 -6.27 -12.21 8.79
N ASP A 33 -5.62 -11.41 9.64
CA ASP A 33 -6.20 -11.00 10.92
C ASP A 33 -7.14 -9.80 10.74
N ASN A 34 -8.44 -10.04 10.88
CA ASN A 34 -9.48 -9.14 10.40
C ASN A 34 -9.64 -7.85 11.23
N LEU A 35 -8.94 -7.70 12.36
CA LEU A 35 -9.19 -6.65 13.35
C LEU A 35 -7.94 -5.91 13.84
N LEU A 36 -6.90 -5.79 13.02
CA LEU A 36 -5.74 -4.99 13.42
C LEU A 36 -6.04 -3.49 13.40
N SER A 37 -5.82 -2.83 14.54
CA SER A 37 -5.80 -1.38 14.63
C SER A 37 -4.64 -0.79 13.84
N ARG A 38 -4.70 0.51 13.52
CA ARG A 38 -3.58 1.23 12.91
C ARG A 38 -2.28 1.11 13.70
N THR A 39 -2.39 1.10 15.03
CA THR A 39 -1.22 1.00 15.92
C THR A 39 -0.64 -0.41 15.87
N GLU A 40 -1.48 -1.43 15.99
CA GLU A 40 -1.04 -2.84 15.92
C GLU A 40 -0.44 -3.15 14.56
N TRP A 41 -1.05 -2.70 13.47
CA TRP A 41 -0.53 -2.85 12.12
C TRP A 41 0.86 -2.21 11.95
N ALA A 42 1.03 -0.98 12.43
CA ALA A 42 2.30 -0.28 12.36
C ALA A 42 3.39 -0.99 13.18
N ASN A 43 3.06 -1.37 14.42
CA ASN A 43 3.96 -2.10 15.31
C ASN A 43 4.36 -3.45 14.70
N PHE A 44 3.40 -4.17 14.14
CA PHE A 44 3.62 -5.44 13.47
C PHE A 44 4.65 -5.30 12.35
N LEU A 45 4.52 -4.28 11.49
CA LEU A 45 5.48 -4.01 10.41
C LEU A 45 6.79 -3.36 10.90
N GLY A 46 6.92 -3.02 12.19
CA GLY A 46 8.14 -2.49 12.78
C GLY A 46 8.34 -0.98 12.61
N PHE A 47 7.26 -0.20 12.48
CA PHE A 47 7.34 1.25 12.41
C PHE A 47 6.32 1.96 13.31
N HIS A 48 6.55 3.23 13.59
CA HIS A 48 5.67 4.02 14.45
C HIS A 48 4.33 4.37 13.76
N ARG A 49 3.22 4.41 14.51
CA ARG A 49 1.88 4.79 14.01
C ARG A 49 1.87 6.10 13.20
N SER A 50 2.72 7.06 13.56
CA SER A 50 2.83 8.34 12.84
C SER A 50 3.32 8.17 11.39
N THR A 51 4.11 7.13 11.09
CA THR A 51 4.52 6.78 9.72
C THR A 51 3.32 6.39 8.88
N LEU A 52 2.43 5.55 9.43
CA LEU A 52 1.18 5.15 8.78
C LEU A 52 0.29 6.36 8.49
N TRP A 53 0.11 7.22 9.49
CA TRP A 53 -0.66 8.46 9.33
C TRP A 53 -0.08 9.36 8.23
N ARG A 54 1.25 9.50 8.17
CA ARG A 54 1.91 10.25 7.10
C ARG A 54 1.66 9.63 5.73
N TRP A 55 1.63 8.31 5.59
CA TRP A 55 1.31 7.66 4.32
C TRP A 55 -0.16 7.88 3.91
N GLU A 56 -1.10 7.73 4.85
CA GLU A 56 -2.50 8.03 4.61
C GLU A 56 -2.69 9.49 4.13
N GLU A 57 -2.04 10.46 4.79
CA GLU A 57 -2.17 11.89 4.46
C GLU A 57 -1.40 12.32 3.22
N GLN A 58 -0.17 11.85 3.05
CA GLN A 58 0.74 12.38 2.03
C GLN A 58 0.80 11.51 0.78
N ILE A 59 0.25 10.30 0.81
CA ILE A 59 0.25 9.38 -0.33
C ILE A 59 -1.20 9.09 -0.75
N ILE A 60 -1.98 8.42 0.10
CA ILE A 60 -3.35 7.98 -0.22
C ILE A 60 -4.25 9.20 -0.53
N SER A 61 -4.27 10.18 0.37
CA SER A 61 -5.09 11.40 0.21
C SER A 61 -4.71 12.26 -1.00
N LYS A 62 -3.53 12.05 -1.63
CA LYS A 62 -3.10 12.75 -2.86
C LYS A 62 -3.61 12.10 -4.15
N ILE A 63 -4.33 10.99 -4.05
CA ILE A 63 -4.92 10.25 -5.17
C ILE A 63 -6.43 10.18 -4.92
N PRO A 64 -7.21 11.18 -5.37
CA PRO A 64 -8.64 11.28 -5.04
C PRO A 64 -9.45 9.98 -5.20
N PRO A 65 -9.35 9.24 -6.31
CA PRO A 65 -10.16 8.03 -6.44
C PRO A 65 -9.71 6.90 -5.50
N LEU A 66 -8.42 6.82 -5.17
CA LEU A 66 -7.89 5.84 -4.23
C LEU A 66 -8.25 6.22 -2.79
N LYS A 67 -8.22 7.51 -2.45
CA LYS A 67 -8.74 8.07 -1.19
C LYS A 67 -10.20 7.68 -0.99
N SER A 68 -11.05 7.89 -2.01
CA SER A 68 -12.47 7.53 -1.92
C SER A 68 -12.66 6.06 -1.62
N SER A 69 -12.00 5.15 -2.33
CA SER A 69 -12.09 3.70 -2.05
C SER A 69 -11.48 3.30 -0.70
N TYR A 70 -10.42 3.98 -0.27
CA TYR A 70 -9.75 3.71 1.01
C TYR A 70 -10.64 4.05 2.21
N TYR A 71 -11.48 5.08 2.09
CA TYR A 71 -12.37 5.56 3.15
C TYR A 71 -13.87 5.24 2.90
N GLU A 72 -14.18 4.48 1.85
CA GLU A 72 -15.55 4.18 1.37
C GLU A 72 -16.50 3.64 2.45
N ASN A 73 -15.98 2.77 3.33
CA ASN A 73 -16.76 2.15 4.40
C ASN A 73 -16.82 2.98 5.69
N GLN A 74 -16.18 4.15 5.76
CA GLN A 74 -16.14 4.98 6.96
C GLN A 74 -17.33 5.95 6.98
N ARG A 75 -18.52 5.44 7.32
CA ARG A 75 -19.72 6.27 7.61
C ARG A 75 -19.64 7.07 8.92
N GLY A 76 -18.51 7.02 9.62
CA GLY A 76 -18.23 7.85 10.79
C GLY A 76 -16.85 7.48 11.32
N VAL A 77 -16.04 8.50 11.63
CA VAL A 77 -14.71 8.49 12.29
C VAL A 77 -13.79 7.36 11.84
N ARG A 78 -12.64 7.69 11.20
CA ARG A 78 -11.51 6.77 10.95
C ARG A 78 -11.55 5.55 11.88
N SER A 79 -12.18 4.45 11.44
CA SER A 79 -12.39 3.28 12.30
C SER A 79 -11.04 2.94 12.92
N ASN A 80 -10.96 2.68 14.22
CA ASN A 80 -9.68 2.37 14.86
C ASN A 80 -8.95 1.22 14.15
N TYR A 81 -9.73 0.36 13.49
CA TYR A 81 -9.32 -0.80 12.72
C TYR A 81 -9.14 -0.49 11.23
N LEU A 82 -8.15 -1.16 10.65
CA LEU A 82 -7.95 -1.17 9.21
C LEU A 82 -8.75 -2.32 8.59
N ASP A 83 -9.46 -2.07 7.50
CA ASP A 83 -10.04 -3.16 6.71
C ASP A 83 -8.98 -3.83 5.81
N GLY A 84 -9.33 -4.97 5.19
CA GLY A 84 -8.40 -5.72 4.34
C GLY A 84 -7.85 -4.92 3.16
N TYR A 85 -8.66 -4.05 2.54
CA TYR A 85 -8.22 -3.20 1.43
C TYR A 85 -7.30 -2.07 1.90
N GLN A 86 -7.55 -1.52 3.08
CA GLN A 86 -6.68 -0.52 3.68
C GLN A 86 -5.31 -1.12 4.02
N ARG A 87 -5.29 -2.32 4.62
CA ARG A 87 -4.06 -3.10 4.85
C ARG A 87 -3.34 -3.40 3.54
N PHE A 88 -4.10 -3.73 2.48
CA PHE A 88 -3.57 -3.97 1.13
C PHE A 88 -2.78 -2.80 0.58
N LEU A 89 -3.37 -1.62 0.57
CA LEU A 89 -2.70 -0.43 0.06
C LEU A 89 -1.50 -0.02 0.93
N LEU A 90 -1.61 -0.19 2.25
CA LEU A 90 -0.50 0.09 3.16
C LEU A 90 0.66 -0.90 3.00
N ALA A 91 0.40 -2.18 2.73
CA ALA A 91 1.42 -3.18 2.44
C ALA A 91 2.17 -2.86 1.14
N ILE A 92 1.45 -2.46 0.09
CA ILE A 92 2.08 -1.98 -1.16
C ILE A 92 2.98 -0.78 -0.88
N ILE A 93 2.49 0.22 -0.13
CA ILE A 93 3.31 1.37 0.25
C ILE A 93 4.52 0.94 1.05
N TYR A 94 4.36 0.04 2.02
CA TYR A 94 5.45 -0.49 2.83
C TYR A 94 6.52 -1.15 1.98
N LEU A 95 6.16 -2.05 1.05
CA LEU A 95 7.11 -2.70 0.16
C LEU A 95 7.81 -1.72 -0.79
N LEU A 96 7.06 -0.75 -1.33
CA LEU A 96 7.63 0.33 -2.16
C LEU A 96 8.58 1.25 -1.37
N LYS A 97 8.41 1.34 -0.05
CA LYS A 97 9.22 2.16 0.86
C LYS A 97 10.36 1.39 1.52
N GLY A 98 10.26 0.06 1.56
CA GLY A 98 11.25 -0.83 2.14
C GLY A 98 12.45 -1.06 1.24
N GLU A 99 13.38 -1.88 1.72
CA GLU A 99 14.60 -2.24 1.02
C GLU A 99 14.38 -3.34 -0.04
N SER A 100 13.24 -4.03 -0.01
CA SER A 100 12.85 -5.06 -1.00
C SER A 100 12.78 -4.51 -2.43
N VAL A 101 12.57 -3.20 -2.59
CA VAL A 101 12.61 -2.49 -3.88
C VAL A 101 13.82 -1.56 -3.90
N GLU A 102 15.02 -2.15 -4.02
CA GLU A 102 16.24 -1.36 -4.07
C GLU A 102 16.35 -0.52 -5.36
N LYS A 103 16.70 0.76 -5.17
CA LYS A 103 17.05 1.78 -6.18
C LYS A 103 15.89 2.42 -6.97
N GLY A 104 14.86 2.94 -6.29
CA GLY A 104 13.96 3.84 -7.02
C GLY A 104 13.04 4.75 -6.22
N ILE A 105 12.32 4.25 -5.22
CA ILE A 105 11.23 5.02 -4.58
C ILE A 105 11.61 5.44 -3.16
N LYS A 106 12.35 6.56 -3.07
CA LYS A 106 12.79 7.08 -1.77
C LYS A 106 11.83 8.10 -1.15
N ASN A 107 10.87 8.64 -1.91
CA ASN A 107 10.00 9.70 -1.42
C ASN A 107 8.51 9.48 -1.74
N ASN A 108 7.64 10.22 -1.04
CA ASN A 108 6.19 10.05 -1.15
C ASN A 108 5.68 10.39 -2.56
N ALA A 109 6.32 11.33 -3.26
CA ALA A 109 5.91 11.73 -4.61
C ALA A 109 6.08 10.59 -5.63
N GLN A 110 7.16 9.81 -5.52
CA GLN A 110 7.39 8.64 -6.37
C GLN A 110 6.38 7.52 -6.09
N VAL A 111 6.06 7.25 -4.81
CA VAL A 111 4.98 6.30 -4.45
C VAL A 111 3.66 6.77 -5.03
N VAL A 112 3.31 8.04 -4.88
CA VAL A 112 2.08 8.62 -5.44
C VAL A 112 2.05 8.42 -6.96
N LYS A 113 3.16 8.68 -7.66
CA LYS A 113 3.25 8.49 -9.11
C LYS A 113 3.03 7.03 -9.51
N PHE A 114 3.61 6.08 -8.77
CA PHE A 114 3.42 4.65 -8.98
C PHE A 114 1.95 4.24 -8.80
N LEU A 115 1.35 4.60 -7.67
CA LEU A 115 -0.04 4.26 -7.36
C LEU A 115 -1.01 4.90 -8.36
N LYS A 116 -0.73 6.12 -8.85
CA LYS A 116 -1.54 6.77 -9.90
C LYS A 116 -1.52 6.00 -11.22
N ARG A 117 -0.33 5.55 -11.66
CA ARG A 117 -0.18 4.78 -12.91
C ARG A 117 -0.91 3.44 -12.83
N ASN A 118 -0.86 2.81 -11.67
CA ASN A 118 -1.42 1.48 -11.44
C ASN A 118 -2.85 1.51 -10.84
N PHE A 119 -3.46 2.68 -10.69
CA PHE A 119 -4.72 2.87 -9.97
C PHE A 119 -5.82 1.89 -10.40
N MET A 120 -5.96 1.63 -11.71
CA MET A 120 -6.99 0.75 -12.25
C MET A 120 -6.94 -0.67 -11.67
N HIS A 121 -5.74 -1.16 -11.36
CA HIS A 121 -5.48 -2.47 -10.76
C HIS A 121 -5.48 -2.44 -9.22
N LEU A 122 -5.42 -1.25 -8.63
CA LEU A 122 -5.39 -1.04 -7.19
C LEU A 122 -6.76 -0.70 -6.60
N ARG A 123 -7.82 -0.70 -7.40
CA ARG A 123 -9.19 -0.44 -6.93
C ARG A 123 -9.66 -1.54 -6.00
N ARG A 124 -10.55 -1.20 -5.05
CA ARG A 124 -11.16 -2.17 -4.13
C ARG A 124 -11.75 -3.40 -4.83
N LYS A 125 -12.47 -3.20 -5.94
CA LYS A 125 -13.00 -4.31 -6.75
C LYS A 125 -11.92 -5.29 -7.25
N GLU A 126 -10.77 -4.77 -7.66
CA GLU A 126 -9.67 -5.62 -8.13
C GLU A 126 -8.95 -6.29 -6.96
N PHE A 127 -8.86 -5.62 -5.81
CA PHE A 127 -8.42 -6.25 -4.56
C PHE A 127 -9.31 -7.42 -4.15
N GLU A 128 -10.64 -7.29 -4.17
CA GLU A 128 -11.54 -8.40 -3.79
C GLU A 128 -11.36 -9.62 -4.71
N LYS A 129 -11.26 -9.40 -6.03
CA LYS A 129 -10.92 -10.48 -6.97
C LYS A 129 -9.56 -11.11 -6.70
N TRP A 130 -8.55 -10.26 -6.42
CA TRP A 130 -7.20 -10.73 -6.09
C TRP A 130 -7.23 -11.59 -4.83
N LYS A 131 -8.00 -11.20 -3.81
CA LYS A 131 -8.19 -11.94 -2.57
C LYS A 131 -8.90 -13.29 -2.79
N GLU A 132 -9.92 -13.35 -3.64
CA GLU A 132 -10.66 -14.58 -3.98
C GLU A 132 -9.84 -15.59 -4.81
N SER A 133 -8.83 -15.12 -5.53
CA SER A 133 -7.89 -15.94 -6.31
C SER A 133 -6.66 -16.37 -5.49
N GLN A 134 -6.73 -16.27 -4.16
CA GLN A 134 -5.74 -16.82 -3.23
C GLN A 134 -6.27 -18.12 -2.64
#